data_AF-A0A955WT90-F1
#
_entry.id   AF-A0A955WT90-F1
#
_cell.length_a   1.000
_cell.length_b   1.000
_cell.length_c   1.000
_cell.angle_alpha   90.00
_cell.angle_beta   90.00
_cell.angle_gamma   90.00
#
_symmetry.space_group_name_H-M   'P 1'
#
loop_
_entity.id
_entity.type
_entity.pdbx_description
1 polymer ?
#
loop_
_entity_poly.entity_id
_entity_poly.type
_entity_poly.pdbx_seq_one_letter_code
_entity_poly.pdbx_strand_id
1 'polypeptide(L)' 'MRIQRRFTKGKQSPYEGIQFETRQSEIRNPDGTVVFRNDRVEVPADFSQVATDIIA' A
#
# COMPACT_ATOMS: atom_id res chain seq x y z
N MET A 1 1.16 23.73 23.66
CA MET A 1 1.88 22.46 23.88
C MET A 1 2.98 22.32 22.83
N ARG A 2 4.25 22.11 23.20
CA ARG A 2 5.39 22.04 22.25
C ARG A 2 5.96 20.61 22.29
N ILE A 3 5.59 19.77 21.31
CA ILE A 3 6.15 18.41 21.18
C ILE A 3 7.41 18.50 20.33
N GLN A 4 8.55 18.06 20.87
CA GLN A 4 9.79 17.97 20.10
C GLN A 4 9.74 16.73 19.19
N ARG A 5 9.83 16.95 17.88
CA ARG A 5 9.82 15.87 16.87
C ARG A 5 11.20 15.23 16.81
N ARG A 6 11.27 13.90 16.70
CA ARG A 6 12.52 13.13 16.60
C ARG A 6 12.73 12.52 15.22
N PHE A 7 11.67 11.98 14.62
CA PHE A 7 11.72 11.24 13.35
C PHE A 7 10.79 11.79 12.28
N THR A 8 10.10 12.89 12.56
CA THR A 8 9.11 13.47 11.65
C THR A 8 9.41 14.93 11.39
N LYS A 9 9.28 15.35 10.13
CA LYS A 9 9.38 16.76 9.76
C LYS A 9 8.02 17.43 9.97
N GLY A 10 8.02 18.71 10.35
CA GLY A 10 6.83 19.39 10.87
C GLY A 10 5.69 19.51 9.87
N LYS A 11 5.95 20.15 8.73
CA LYS A 11 4.95 20.50 7.71
C LYS A 11 4.86 19.50 6.56
N GLN A 12 5.54 18.37 6.66
CA GLN A 12 5.61 17.37 5.60
C GLN A 12 4.61 16.25 5.84
N SER A 13 4.04 15.74 4.76
CA SER A 13 3.17 14.57 4.83
C SER A 13 3.99 13.34 5.25
N PRO A 14 3.45 12.41 6.05
CA PRO A 14 4.10 11.12 6.31
C PRO A 14 4.38 10.31 5.05
N TYR A 15 3.63 10.55 3.97
CA TYR A 15 3.77 9.88 2.68
C TYR A 15 4.63 10.65 1.68
N GLU A 16 5.16 11.82 2.06
CA GLU A 16 5.95 12.64 1.16
C GLU A 16 7.23 11.90 0.72
N GLY A 17 7.45 11.84 -0.60
CA GLY A 17 8.59 11.13 -1.20
C GLY A 17 8.34 9.65 -1.48
N ILE A 18 7.21 9.07 -1.05
CA ILE A 18 6.80 7.73 -1.44
C ILE A 18 6.07 7.82 -2.77
N GLN A 19 6.54 7.08 -3.78
CA GLN A 19 5.83 6.93 -5.04
C GLN A 19 4.74 5.88 -4.87
N PHE A 20 3.50 6.22 -5.24
CA PHE A 20 2.38 5.29 -5.22
C PHE A 20 1.97 4.94 -6.65
N GLU A 21 1.49 3.72 -6.82
CA GLU A 21 0.89 3.26 -8.06
C GLU A 21 -0.39 2.46 -7.79
N THR A 22 -1.25 2.40 -8.79
CA THR A 22 -2.46 1.58 -8.74
C THR A 22 -2.16 0.19 -9.25
N ARG A 23 -2.48 -0.83 -8.46
CA ARG A 23 -2.39 -2.25 -8.82
C ARG A 23 -3.71 -2.98 -8.63
N GLN A 24 -3.82 -4.10 -9.32
CA GLN A 24 -4.87 -5.08 -9.08
C GLN A 24 -4.40 -6.04 -7.99
N SER A 25 -5.26 -6.33 -7.02
CA SER A 25 -5.13 -7.42 -6.07
C SER A 25 -6.13 -8.51 -6.40
N GLU A 26 -5.69 -9.77 -6.38
CA GLU A 26 -6.56 -10.91 -6.64
C GLU A 26 -6.11 -12.13 -5.84
N ILE A 27 -7.00 -12.68 -5.01
CA ILE A 27 -6.75 -13.91 -4.26
C ILE A 27 -7.56 -15.03 -4.89
N ARG A 28 -6.88 -16.13 -5.23
CA ARG A 28 -7.49 -17.31 -5.84
C ARG A 28 -7.36 -18.54 -4.96
N ASN A 29 -8.34 -19.43 -5.07
CA ASN A 29 -8.23 -20.80 -4.57
C ASN A 29 -7.24 -21.61 -5.43
N PRO A 30 -6.74 -22.76 -4.95
CA PRO A 30 -5.88 -23.65 -5.74
C PRO A 30 -6.52 -24.15 -7.04
N ASP A 31 -7.85 -24.22 -7.09
CA ASP A 31 -8.62 -24.57 -8.31
C ASP A 31 -8.74 -23.41 -9.32
N GLY A 32 -8.15 -22.24 -9.00
CA GLY A 32 -8.13 -21.05 -9.84
C GLY A 32 -9.33 -20.12 -9.68
N THR A 33 -10.34 -20.49 -8.87
CA THR A 33 -11.51 -19.64 -8.62
C THR A 33 -11.13 -18.40 -7.80
N VAL A 34 -11.71 -17.25 -8.14
CA VAL A 34 -11.41 -15.97 -7.48
C VAL A 34 -12.19 -15.91 -6.16
N VAL A 35 -11.46 -15.69 -5.06
CA VAL A 35 -12.00 -15.48 -3.71
C VAL A 35 -12.18 -13.99 -3.44
N PHE A 36 -11.24 -13.18 -3.92
CA PHE A 36 -11.25 -11.74 -3.78
C PHE A 36 -10.60 -11.08 -4.99
N ARG A 37 -11.11 -9.90 -5.37
CA ARG A 37 -10.53 -9.08 -6.43
C ARG A 37 -10.79 -7.60 -6.16
N ASN A 38 -9.74 -6.80 -6.27
CA ASN A 38 -9.81 -5.34 -6.27
C ASN A 38 -8.92 -4.81 -7.40
N ASP A 39 -9.53 -4.14 -8.39
CA ASP A 39 -8.83 -3.67 -9.57
C ASP A 39 -8.04 -2.36 -9.35
N ARG A 40 -8.24 -1.67 -8.22
CA ARG A 40 -7.67 -0.33 -7.98
C ARG A 40 -7.20 -0.14 -6.54
N VAL A 41 -6.13 -0.84 -6.17
CA VAL A 41 -5.43 -0.64 -4.89
C VAL A 41 -4.28 0.32 -5.11
N GLU A 42 -4.24 1.42 -4.34
CA GLU A 42 -3.10 2.34 -4.35
C GLU A 42 -2.06 1.88 -3.32
N VAL A 43 -0.85 1.56 -3.77
CA VAL A 43 0.23 1.02 -2.93
C VAL A 43 1.56 1.70 -3.26
N PRO A 44 2.54 1.70 -2.34
CA PRO A 44 3.89 2.12 -2.68
C PRO A 44 4.44 1.31 -3.86
N ALA A 45 5.09 1.98 -4.82
CA ALA A 45 5.63 1.35 -6.02
C ALA A 45 6.62 0.22 -5.72
N ASP A 46 7.33 0.32 -4.59
CA ASP A 46 8.32 -0.67 -4.16
C ASP A 46 7.70 -1.96 -3.56
N PHE A 47 6.39 -2.01 -3.33
CA PHE A 47 5.75 -3.23 -2.84
C PHE A 47 5.86 -4.35 -3.88
N SER A 48 5.88 -5.61 -3.43
CA SER A 48 5.69 -6.75 -4.34
C SER A 48 4.20 -6.99 -4.57
N GLN A 49 3.85 -7.76 -5.61
CA GLN A 49 2.46 -8.18 -5.81
C GLN A 49 1.91 -8.91 -4.56
N VAL A 50 2.71 -9.80 -3.95
CA VAL A 50 2.33 -10.50 -2.70
C VAL A 50 2.03 -9.50 -1.58
N ALA A 51 2.85 -8.45 -1.43
CA ALA A 51 2.59 -7.42 -0.43
C ALA A 51 1.30 -6.62 -0.74
N THR A 52 1.04 -6.31 -2.02
CA THR A 52 -0.22 -5.72 -2.48
C THR A 52 -1.42 -6.61 -2.15
N ASP A 53 -1.33 -7.91 -2.42
CA ASP A 53 -2.41 -8.86 -2.18
C ASP A 53 -2.75 -9.02 -0.69
N ILE A 54 -1.75 -8.89 0.20
CA ILE A 54 -1.93 -9.00 1.66
C ILE A 54 -2.66 -7.79 2.27
N ILE A 55 -2.47 -6.58 1.73
CA ILE A 55 -3.04 -5.35 2.31
C ILE A 55 -4.40 -4.93 1.72
N ALA A 56 -4.75 -5.50 0.57
CA ALA A 56 -5.88 -5.08 -0.26
C ALA A 56 -7.26 -5.51 0.26
#